data_AF-A0AAE3ZBH0-F1
#
_entry.id   AF-A0AAE3ZBH0-F1
#
_cell.length_a   1.000
_cell.length_b   1.000
_cell.length_c   1.000
_cell.angle_alpha   90.00
_cell.angle_beta   90.00
_cell.angle_gamma   90.00
#
_symmetry.space_group_name_H-M   'P 1'
#
loop_
_entity.id
_entity.type
_entity.pdbx_description
1 polymer ?
#
loop_
_entity_poly.entity_id
_entity_poly.type
_entity_poly.pdbx_seq_one_letter_code
_entity_poly.pdbx_strand_id
1 'polypeptide(L)'
;MPSYDRDRMAVPVAAIYGANASGKSNLLDGFHFMREAVLRSLGDWDAEGGVPRHPYRLDAGAQAELSTYVIEMVIESVPYMYGFTVDDERVREEWLYSYPEKRRRLLFERENDDFKFGTKLGESKGKLQSLQELTRGNCLFLSAAVQFGIDSFMPVYHWFRISFVVGRKSNFLRRSTGRLARRIASYLEAGDASRRMLVGLVSAADSGITDIYVEETEDPKHVPRLERLLRDANERQDADEVSRISQQIEQVRADGPRTMTEVKMVHGNYSRPFDIHDESAGTQAWFELLPDVLDALDRGRVLLVDEIDTSLHPLLTSRLVGLFQDEQTKPVRCAVDLHHARHEPTGHDDG
;
A
#
# COMPACT_ATOMS: atom_id res chain seq x y z
N MET A 1 -14.57 18.95 -15.39
CA MET A 1 -14.95 17.68 -14.73
C MET A 1 -15.00 16.56 -15.76
N PRO A 2 -14.26 15.46 -15.59
CA PRO A 2 -14.37 14.31 -16.48
C PRO A 2 -15.81 13.79 -16.48
N SER A 3 -16.31 13.48 -17.69
CA SER A 3 -17.69 13.01 -17.89
C SER A 3 -17.84 11.58 -17.38
N TYR A 4 -18.76 11.37 -16.44
CA TYR A 4 -19.16 10.04 -15.98
C TYR A 4 -19.79 9.26 -17.15
N ASP A 5 -19.03 8.35 -17.74
CA ASP A 5 -19.55 7.37 -18.69
C ASP A 5 -20.09 6.18 -17.90
N ARG A 6 -21.41 5.98 -17.94
CA ARG A 6 -22.17 5.07 -17.07
C ARG A 6 -21.78 3.59 -17.25
N ASP A 7 -21.06 3.26 -18.31
CA ASP A 7 -20.74 1.88 -18.71
C ASP A 7 -19.27 1.48 -18.51
N ARG A 8 -18.42 2.35 -17.95
CA ARG A 8 -17.03 1.96 -17.63
C ARG A 8 -16.98 1.18 -16.33
N MET A 9 -17.15 -0.14 -16.42
CA MET A 9 -16.77 -1.02 -15.30
C MET A 9 -15.24 -0.98 -15.14
N ALA A 10 -14.79 -0.67 -13.92
CA ALA A 10 -13.39 -0.82 -13.57
C ALA A 10 -12.94 -2.29 -13.80
N VAL A 11 -11.79 -2.46 -14.45
CA VAL A 11 -11.21 -3.78 -14.74
C VAL A 11 -10.50 -4.33 -13.50
N PRO A 12 -10.46 -5.66 -13.31
CA PRO A 12 -9.77 -6.25 -12.17
C PRO A 12 -8.23 -6.12 -12.25
N VAL A 13 -7.69 -5.98 -13.46
CA VAL A 13 -6.26 -5.78 -13.72
C VAL A 13 -6.08 -4.72 -14.80
N ALA A 14 -5.18 -3.77 -14.56
CA ALA A 14 -4.73 -2.80 -15.54
C ALA A 14 -3.21 -2.84 -15.63
N ALA A 15 -2.68 -2.78 -16.86
CA ALA A 15 -1.25 -2.71 -17.12
C ALA A 15 -0.93 -1.40 -17.86
N ILE A 16 0.14 -0.73 -17.43
CA ILE A 16 0.54 0.57 -17.99
C ILE A 16 1.90 0.40 -18.65
N TYR A 17 1.92 0.47 -19.98
CA TYR A 17 3.13 0.34 -20.79
C TYR A 17 3.54 1.69 -21.34
N GLY A 18 4.85 1.89 -21.50
CA GLY A 18 5.42 3.10 -22.11
C GLY A 18 6.94 3.08 -22.01
N ALA A 19 7.60 3.96 -22.77
CA ALA A 19 9.06 4.06 -22.80
C ALA A 19 9.68 4.29 -21.40
N ASN A 20 10.97 3.99 -21.24
CA ASN A 20 11.70 4.39 -20.04
C ASN A 20 11.60 5.91 -19.85
N ALA A 21 11.53 6.36 -18.60
CA ALA A 21 11.29 7.77 -18.24
C ALA A 21 9.97 8.36 -18.78
N SER A 22 9.04 7.54 -19.29
CA SER A 22 7.73 8.05 -19.70
C SER A 22 6.90 8.57 -18.54
N GLY A 23 7.24 8.29 -17.27
CA GLY A 23 6.50 8.78 -16.09
C GLY A 23 5.51 7.77 -15.50
N LYS A 24 5.72 6.46 -15.72
CA LYS A 24 4.93 5.38 -15.10
C LYS A 24 5.13 5.34 -13.58
N SER A 25 6.38 5.42 -13.12
CA SER A 25 6.68 5.51 -11.69
C SER A 25 6.10 6.79 -11.08
N ASN A 26 6.13 7.91 -11.81
CA ASN A 26 5.46 9.15 -11.36
C ASN A 26 3.95 8.99 -11.16
N LEU A 27 3.28 8.13 -11.94
CA LEU A 27 1.88 7.80 -11.70
C LEU A 27 1.72 7.15 -10.32
N LEU A 28 2.53 6.12 -10.03
CA LEU A 28 2.54 5.44 -8.73
C LEU A 28 2.96 6.36 -7.57
N ASP A 29 3.88 7.30 -7.82
CA ASP A 29 4.22 8.38 -6.88
C ASP A 29 3.03 9.31 -6.64
N GLY A 30 2.30 9.70 -7.68
CA GLY A 30 1.09 10.53 -7.57
C GLY A 30 -0.01 9.86 -6.76
N PHE A 31 -0.22 8.55 -6.96
CA PHE A 31 -1.08 7.73 -6.12
C PHE A 31 -0.65 7.69 -4.66
N HIS A 32 0.65 7.46 -4.43
CA HIS A 32 1.21 7.43 -3.09
C HIS A 32 1.01 8.79 -2.40
N PHE A 33 1.28 9.89 -3.11
CA PHE A 33 1.01 11.24 -2.63
C PHE A 33 -0.47 11.42 -2.29
N MET A 34 -1.40 11.03 -3.18
CA MET A 34 -2.84 11.14 -2.93
C MET A 34 -3.25 10.41 -1.64
N ARG A 35 -2.76 9.18 -1.45
CA ARG A 35 -3.02 8.39 -0.25
C ARG A 35 -2.46 9.06 1.01
N GLU A 36 -1.19 9.46 0.97
CA GLU A 36 -0.54 10.08 2.13
C GLU A 36 -1.18 11.43 2.48
N ALA A 37 -1.58 12.22 1.48
CA ALA A 37 -2.32 13.45 1.69
C ALA A 37 -3.62 13.16 2.46
N VAL A 38 -4.46 12.21 1.99
CA VAL A 38 -5.72 11.86 2.68
C VAL A 38 -5.46 11.39 4.12
N LEU A 39 -4.46 10.54 4.31
CA LEU A 39 -4.20 9.92 5.61
C LEU A 39 -3.54 10.86 6.61
N ARG A 40 -2.72 11.80 6.13
CA ARG A 40 -1.74 12.50 6.97
C ARG A 40 -1.69 14.02 6.80
N SER A 41 -2.37 14.64 5.84
CA SER A 41 -2.22 16.08 5.58
C SER A 41 -2.53 16.95 6.80
N LEU A 42 -3.49 16.57 7.65
CA LEU A 42 -3.78 17.36 8.86
C LEU A 42 -2.71 17.17 9.96
N GLY A 43 -2.10 15.99 10.07
CA GLY A 43 -1.18 15.66 11.15
C GLY A 43 0.30 15.93 10.83
N ASP A 44 0.73 15.58 9.62
CA ASP A 44 2.16 15.55 9.23
C ASP A 44 2.60 16.80 8.48
N TRP A 45 1.70 17.49 7.77
CA TRP A 45 2.07 18.67 7.00
C TRP A 45 2.18 19.88 7.92
N ASP A 46 3.30 20.60 7.81
CA ASP A 46 3.60 21.79 8.60
C ASP A 46 2.45 22.80 8.55
N ALA A 47 2.10 23.37 9.71
CA ALA A 47 1.03 24.37 9.84
C ALA A 47 1.36 25.69 9.15
N GLU A 48 2.64 26.06 9.13
CA GLU A 48 3.13 27.29 8.51
C GLU A 48 3.74 27.03 7.11
N GLY A 49 3.89 25.77 6.73
CA GLY A 49 4.41 25.36 5.43
C GLY A 49 3.34 25.25 4.34
N GLY A 50 3.81 24.98 3.12
CA GLY A 50 2.95 24.70 1.97
C GLY A 50 2.50 23.25 1.87
N VAL A 51 1.97 22.87 0.71
CA VAL A 51 1.68 21.47 0.37
C VAL A 51 2.98 20.79 -0.09
N PRO A 52 3.39 19.65 0.49
CA PRO A 52 4.64 18.99 0.15
C PRO A 52 4.55 18.19 -1.16
N ARG A 53 4.19 18.87 -2.27
CA ARG A 53 4.16 18.26 -3.61
C ARG A 53 5.55 18.27 -4.26
N HIS A 54 5.72 17.45 -5.28
CA HIS A 54 6.97 17.37 -6.05
C HIS A 54 6.70 17.64 -7.54
N PRO A 55 6.78 18.91 -7.98
CA PRO A 55 6.63 19.26 -9.39
C PRO A 55 7.72 18.64 -10.27
N TYR A 56 7.43 18.44 -11.55
CA TYR A 56 8.40 17.90 -12.49
C TYR A 56 9.53 18.90 -12.75
N ARG A 57 10.74 18.58 -12.27
CA ARG A 57 11.88 19.52 -12.24
C ARG A 57 12.45 19.91 -13.60
N LEU A 58 12.17 19.15 -14.66
CA LEU A 58 12.70 19.42 -16.01
C LEU A 58 11.78 20.28 -16.86
N ASP A 59 10.62 20.68 -16.33
CA ASP A 59 9.72 21.63 -16.97
C ASP A 59 9.62 22.88 -16.09
N ALA A 60 10.12 24.01 -16.61
CA ALA A 60 10.11 25.28 -15.90
C ALA A 60 8.68 25.82 -15.66
N GLY A 61 7.69 25.39 -16.47
CA GLY A 61 6.28 25.75 -16.30
C GLY A 61 5.55 24.90 -15.27
N ALA A 62 6.00 23.65 -15.03
CA ALA A 62 5.31 22.69 -14.17
C ALA A 62 5.20 23.15 -12.70
N GLN A 63 6.04 24.07 -12.26
CA GLN A 63 5.93 24.66 -10.92
C GLN A 63 4.71 25.58 -10.78
N ALA A 64 4.31 26.28 -11.85
CA ALA A 64 3.13 27.15 -11.82
C ALA A 64 1.81 26.37 -11.99
N GLU A 65 1.88 25.12 -12.46
CA GLU A 65 0.70 24.31 -12.73
C GLU A 65 0.14 23.62 -11.47
N LEU A 66 -1.18 23.59 -11.40
CA LEU A 66 -1.92 22.87 -10.36
C LEU A 66 -1.80 21.37 -10.57
N SER A 67 -1.71 20.61 -9.47
CA SER A 67 -1.75 19.15 -9.50
C SER A 67 -3.12 18.65 -9.07
N THR A 68 -3.80 17.92 -9.95
CA THR A 68 -5.14 17.38 -9.69
C THR A 68 -5.10 15.86 -9.59
N TYR A 69 -5.69 15.34 -8.52
CA TYR A 69 -5.75 13.92 -8.20
C TYR A 69 -7.21 13.48 -8.14
N VAL A 70 -7.60 12.48 -8.94
CA VAL A 70 -8.97 11.98 -8.97
C VAL A 70 -8.97 10.46 -8.89
N ILE A 71 -9.85 9.92 -8.06
CA ILE A 71 -10.03 8.48 -7.94
C ILE A 71 -11.50 8.11 -7.88
N GLU A 72 -11.84 7.04 -8.60
CA GLU A 72 -13.15 6.42 -8.57
C GLU A 72 -13.03 5.04 -7.93
N MET A 73 -13.80 4.83 -6.87
CA MET A 73 -13.74 3.62 -6.07
C MET A 73 -15.14 3.09 -5.80
N VAL A 74 -15.25 1.77 -5.61
CA VAL A 74 -16.50 1.14 -5.17
C VAL A 74 -16.30 0.66 -3.73
N ILE A 75 -17.14 1.14 -2.83
CA ILE A 75 -17.14 0.77 -1.41
C ILE A 75 -18.52 0.20 -1.09
N GLU A 76 -18.59 -1.04 -0.62
CA GLU A 76 -19.85 -1.71 -0.28
C GLU A 76 -20.92 -1.62 -1.40
N SER A 77 -20.49 -1.81 -2.65
CA SER A 77 -21.32 -1.70 -3.87
C SER A 77 -21.81 -0.27 -4.21
N VAL A 78 -21.35 0.75 -3.49
CA VAL A 78 -21.64 2.15 -3.79
C VAL A 78 -20.42 2.79 -4.46
N PRO A 79 -20.56 3.36 -5.67
CA PRO A 79 -19.46 4.11 -6.29
C PRO A 79 -19.24 5.46 -5.59
N TYR A 80 -17.98 5.85 -5.47
CA TYR A 80 -17.52 7.13 -4.95
C TYR A 80 -16.54 7.76 -5.94
N MET A 81 -16.55 9.09 -6.01
CA MET A 81 -15.54 9.88 -6.71
C MET A 81 -14.97 10.87 -5.71
N TYR A 82 -13.68 10.76 -5.45
CA TYR A 82 -12.94 11.65 -4.59
C TYR A 82 -11.82 12.32 -5.39
N GLY A 83 -11.58 13.60 -5.16
CA GLY A 83 -10.46 14.28 -5.76
C GLY A 83 -10.15 15.61 -5.12
N PHE A 84 -8.97 16.12 -5.45
CA PHE A 84 -8.50 17.43 -5.01
C PHE A 84 -7.49 18.02 -5.98
N THR A 85 -7.38 19.34 -5.93
CA THR A 85 -6.43 20.14 -6.70
C THR A 85 -5.57 20.96 -5.73
N VAL A 86 -4.25 20.92 -5.89
CA VAL A 86 -3.28 21.60 -5.01
C VAL A 86 -2.24 22.37 -5.83
N ASP A 87 -1.69 23.44 -5.25
CA ASP A 87 -0.42 24.04 -5.66
C ASP A 87 0.66 23.83 -4.59
N ASP A 88 1.73 24.62 -4.60
CA ASP A 88 2.80 24.56 -3.58
C ASP A 88 2.36 25.08 -2.20
N GLU A 89 1.27 25.85 -2.12
CA GLU A 89 0.86 26.54 -0.90
C GLU A 89 -0.36 25.90 -0.24
N ARG A 90 -1.38 25.54 -1.03
CA ARG A 90 -2.70 25.19 -0.51
C ARG A 90 -3.51 24.21 -1.35
N VAL A 91 -4.56 23.69 -0.74
CA VAL A 91 -5.65 22.98 -1.42
C VAL A 91 -6.56 24.01 -2.08
N ARG A 92 -6.62 23.97 -3.42
CA ARG A 92 -7.46 24.86 -4.23
C ARG A 92 -8.87 24.33 -4.37
N GLU A 93 -9.01 23.02 -4.57
CA GLU A 93 -10.31 22.35 -4.66
C GLU A 93 -10.25 20.99 -3.98
N GLU A 94 -11.34 20.55 -3.39
CA GLU A 94 -11.50 19.18 -2.89
C GLU A 94 -12.97 18.78 -2.95
N TRP A 95 -13.25 17.56 -3.40
CA TRP A 95 -14.62 17.10 -3.54
C TRP A 95 -14.77 15.62 -3.23
N LEU A 96 -15.96 15.29 -2.73
CA LEU A 96 -16.39 13.92 -2.53
C LEU A 96 -17.84 13.72 -2.93
N TYR A 97 -18.06 12.81 -3.88
CA TYR A 97 -19.36 12.37 -4.33
C TYR A 97 -19.56 10.88 -4.07
N SER A 98 -20.81 10.47 -3.83
CA SER A 98 -21.23 9.07 -3.90
C SER A 98 -22.35 8.90 -4.94
N TYR A 99 -22.51 7.70 -5.46
CA TYR A 99 -23.50 7.37 -6.49
C TYR A 99 -24.42 6.20 -6.09
N PRO A 100 -25.05 6.22 -4.89
CA PRO A 100 -25.99 5.18 -4.51
C PRO A 100 -27.17 5.15 -5.47
N GLU A 101 -27.60 3.95 -5.87
CA GLU A 101 -28.67 3.75 -6.86
C GLU A 101 -28.45 4.54 -8.16
N LYS A 102 -27.17 4.73 -8.55
CA LYS A 102 -26.76 5.49 -9.75
C LYS A 102 -27.13 6.98 -9.71
N ARG A 103 -27.39 7.55 -8.52
CA ARG A 103 -27.69 8.98 -8.33
C ARG A 103 -26.56 9.68 -7.60
N ARG A 104 -26.00 10.73 -8.22
CA ARG A 104 -24.97 11.57 -7.60
C ARG A 104 -25.50 12.21 -6.32
N ARG A 105 -24.77 12.01 -5.22
CA ARG A 105 -24.96 12.68 -3.94
C ARG A 105 -23.67 13.39 -3.59
N LEU A 106 -23.76 14.70 -3.37
CA LEU A 106 -22.69 15.50 -2.80
C LEU A 106 -22.50 15.09 -1.33
N LEU A 107 -21.27 14.77 -0.94
CA LEU A 107 -20.89 14.73 0.47
C LEU A 107 -20.30 16.08 0.87
N PHE A 108 -19.23 16.49 0.20
CA PHE A 108 -18.70 17.84 0.33
C PHE A 108 -17.99 18.31 -0.93
N GLU A 109 -17.92 19.63 -1.09
CA GLU A 109 -17.09 20.35 -2.04
C GLU A 109 -16.41 21.49 -1.28
N ARG A 110 -15.16 21.75 -1.61
CA ARG A 110 -14.36 22.85 -1.10
C ARG A 110 -13.74 23.58 -2.29
N GLU A 111 -13.81 24.90 -2.30
CA GLU A 111 -13.10 25.78 -3.22
C GLU A 111 -12.37 26.85 -2.41
N ASN A 112 -11.04 26.73 -2.34
CA ASN A 112 -10.19 27.43 -1.35
C ASN A 112 -10.73 27.23 0.07
N ASP A 113 -11.32 28.26 0.69
CA ASP A 113 -11.87 28.18 2.05
C ASP A 113 -13.41 28.20 2.08
N ASP A 114 -14.07 28.17 0.92
CA ASP A 114 -15.52 28.03 0.81
C ASP A 114 -15.91 26.55 0.74
N PHE A 115 -16.97 26.17 1.47
CA PHE A 115 -17.35 24.78 1.66
C PHE A 115 -18.85 24.59 1.45
N LYS A 116 -19.19 23.56 0.67
CA LYS A 116 -20.56 23.10 0.43
C LYS A 116 -20.69 21.68 0.96
N PHE A 117 -21.77 21.42 1.70
CA PHE A 117 -22.06 20.10 2.26
C PHE A 117 -23.37 19.52 1.74
N GLY A 118 -23.40 18.20 1.59
CA GLY A 118 -24.60 17.46 1.23
C GLY A 118 -25.73 17.61 2.25
N THR A 119 -26.96 17.71 1.76
CA THR A 119 -28.17 17.88 2.61
C THR A 119 -28.43 16.72 3.56
N LYS A 120 -27.93 15.51 3.24
CA LYS A 120 -28.08 14.31 4.07
C LYS A 120 -27.07 14.21 5.22
N LEU A 121 -26.17 15.19 5.38
CA LEU A 121 -25.21 15.26 6.51
C LEU A 121 -25.79 15.98 7.75
N GLY A 122 -27.11 16.17 7.81
CA GLY A 122 -27.79 17.09 8.73
C GLY A 122 -27.45 16.91 10.22
N GLU A 123 -27.23 15.69 10.69
CA GLU A 123 -26.85 15.41 12.09
C GLU A 123 -25.44 15.90 12.45
N SER A 124 -24.56 16.04 11.45
CA SER A 124 -23.19 16.52 11.61
C SER A 124 -23.03 18.01 11.27
N LYS A 125 -24.11 18.73 10.93
CA LYS A 125 -24.03 20.11 10.40
C LYS A 125 -23.28 21.07 11.33
N GLY A 126 -23.53 21.01 12.64
CA GLY A 126 -22.82 21.83 13.62
C GLY A 126 -21.32 21.52 13.69
N LYS A 127 -20.96 20.23 13.72
CA LYS A 127 -19.55 19.78 13.69
C LYS A 127 -18.85 20.21 12.41
N LEU A 128 -19.53 20.10 11.27
CA LEU A 128 -19.02 20.50 9.97
C LEU A 128 -18.72 22.00 9.91
N GLN A 129 -19.59 22.84 10.46
CA GLN A 129 -19.37 24.28 10.49
C GLN A 129 -18.15 24.66 11.34
N SER A 130 -18.00 24.08 12.54
CA SER A 130 -16.80 24.30 13.35
C SER A 130 -15.53 23.77 12.68
N LEU A 131 -15.64 22.65 11.96
CA LEU A 131 -14.50 22.06 11.26
C LEU A 131 -14.02 22.90 10.07
N GLN A 132 -14.93 23.59 9.36
CA GLN A 132 -14.55 24.50 8.27
C GLN A 132 -13.54 25.54 8.75
N GLU A 133 -13.79 26.15 9.92
CA GLU A 133 -12.93 27.19 10.49
C GLU A 133 -11.58 26.66 11.00
N LEU A 134 -11.52 25.37 11.35
CA LEU A 134 -10.32 24.70 11.87
C LEU A 134 -9.49 24.02 10.77
N THR A 135 -10.05 23.87 9.56
CA THR A 135 -9.37 23.20 8.45
C THR A 135 -8.38 24.17 7.82
N ARG A 136 -7.09 23.84 7.89
CA ARG A 136 -6.03 24.67 7.31
C ARG A 136 -6.15 24.73 5.78
N GLY A 137 -5.73 25.85 5.20
CA GLY A 137 -5.66 26.04 3.75
C GLY A 137 -4.82 24.98 3.05
N ASN A 138 -3.76 24.51 3.72
CA ASN A 138 -2.81 23.57 3.17
C ASN A 138 -3.15 22.09 3.40
N CYS A 139 -4.21 21.73 4.13
CA CYS A 139 -4.54 20.32 4.37
C CYS A 139 -5.89 19.91 3.77
N LEU A 140 -6.08 18.61 3.50
CA LEU A 140 -7.33 18.07 3.00
C LEU A 140 -8.40 18.03 4.09
N PHE A 141 -9.59 18.48 3.74
CA PHE A 141 -10.78 18.42 4.58
C PHE A 141 -11.16 16.97 4.92
N LEU A 142 -11.02 16.02 3.98
CA LEU A 142 -11.27 14.60 4.28
C LEU A 142 -10.39 14.09 5.43
N SER A 143 -9.13 14.52 5.47
CA SER A 143 -8.19 14.19 6.55
C SER A 143 -8.67 14.77 7.89
N ALA A 144 -9.14 16.02 7.87
CA ALA A 144 -9.65 16.70 9.05
C ALA A 144 -10.97 16.11 9.57
N ALA A 145 -11.93 15.83 8.69
CA ALA A 145 -13.27 15.39 9.05
C ALA A 145 -13.27 14.04 9.79
N VAL A 146 -12.33 13.17 9.44
CA VAL A 146 -12.16 11.86 10.09
C VAL A 146 -11.55 12.01 11.48
N GLN A 147 -10.57 12.89 11.67
CA GLN A 147 -9.96 13.13 12.99
C GLN A 147 -10.97 13.73 13.98
N PHE A 148 -11.93 14.51 13.49
CA PHE A 148 -13.03 15.06 14.27
C PHE A 148 -14.20 14.08 14.47
N GLY A 149 -14.08 12.83 14.00
CA GLY A 149 -15.05 11.76 14.22
C GLY A 149 -16.37 11.97 13.47
N ILE A 150 -16.30 12.42 12.21
CA ILE A 150 -17.48 12.49 11.33
C ILE A 150 -17.57 11.22 10.48
N ASP A 151 -18.41 10.28 10.93
CA ASP A 151 -18.50 8.91 10.40
C ASP A 151 -18.85 8.84 8.91
N SER A 152 -19.57 9.83 8.37
CA SER A 152 -19.97 9.86 6.96
C SER A 152 -18.81 9.84 5.97
N PHE A 153 -17.60 10.23 6.41
CA PHE A 153 -16.39 10.23 5.57
C PHE A 153 -15.48 9.03 5.83
N MET A 154 -15.76 8.25 6.89
CA MET A 154 -14.95 7.13 7.31
C MET A 154 -14.80 6.03 6.25
N PRO A 155 -15.84 5.66 5.46
CA PRO A 155 -15.70 4.61 4.44
C PRO A 155 -14.60 4.92 3.42
N VAL A 156 -14.55 6.15 2.90
CA VAL A 156 -13.56 6.59 1.91
C VAL A 156 -12.18 6.67 2.54
N TYR A 157 -12.07 7.22 3.75
CA TYR A 157 -10.80 7.25 4.48
C TYR A 157 -10.26 5.84 4.78
N HIS A 158 -11.13 4.92 5.22
CA HIS A 158 -10.76 3.53 5.44
C HIS A 158 -10.28 2.86 4.16
N TRP A 159 -10.93 3.13 3.04
CA TRP A 159 -10.46 2.67 1.74
C TRP A 159 -9.03 3.15 1.47
N PHE A 160 -8.71 4.44 1.66
CA PHE A 160 -7.32 4.90 1.53
C PHE A 160 -6.33 4.26 2.52
N ARG A 161 -6.80 3.96 3.74
CA ARG A 161 -5.97 3.37 4.80
C ARG A 161 -5.60 1.92 4.50
N ILE A 162 -6.55 1.13 4.00
CA ILE A 162 -6.41 -0.32 3.90
C ILE A 162 -6.22 -0.82 2.47
N SER A 163 -6.61 -0.07 1.46
CA SER A 163 -6.75 -0.59 0.09
C SER A 163 -5.45 -0.62 -0.70
N PHE A 164 -4.29 -0.30 -0.13
CA PHE A 164 -3.07 -0.18 -0.93
C PHE A 164 -1.93 -1.01 -0.42
N VAL A 165 -1.32 -1.74 -1.36
CA VAL A 165 0.04 -2.24 -1.21
C VAL A 165 0.88 -1.74 -2.38
N VAL A 166 1.91 -0.96 -2.08
CA VAL A 166 2.87 -0.47 -3.08
C VAL A 166 4.12 -1.34 -3.01
N GLY A 167 4.27 -2.18 -4.02
CA GLY A 167 5.46 -2.97 -4.23
C GLY A 167 6.49 -2.19 -5.04
N ARG A 168 7.57 -1.70 -4.40
CA ARG A 168 8.77 -1.20 -5.09
C ARG A 168 9.93 -2.15 -4.87
N LYS A 169 10.76 -2.34 -5.90
CA LYS A 169 11.96 -3.19 -5.90
C LYS A 169 12.84 -3.06 -4.64
N SER A 170 13.02 -1.84 -4.13
CA SER A 170 13.84 -1.58 -2.93
C SER A 170 13.22 -2.04 -1.61
N ASN A 171 11.90 -2.24 -1.57
CA ASN A 171 11.16 -2.62 -0.37
C ASN A 171 10.92 -4.13 -0.28
N PHE A 172 11.01 -4.86 -1.39
CA PHE A 172 10.88 -6.32 -1.40
C PHE A 172 12.09 -6.97 -0.69
N LEU A 173 13.31 -6.57 -1.07
CA LEU A 173 14.58 -7.14 -0.58
C LEU A 173 14.91 -6.87 0.90
N ARG A 174 14.03 -6.20 1.66
CA ARG A 174 14.26 -5.81 3.07
C ARG A 174 13.16 -6.25 4.03
N ARG A 175 12.20 -7.05 3.59
CA ARG A 175 11.13 -7.51 4.48
C ARG A 175 11.62 -8.62 5.40
N SER A 176 11.33 -8.47 6.69
CA SER A 176 11.59 -9.49 7.70
C SER A 176 10.89 -10.80 7.30
N THR A 177 11.67 -11.87 7.14
CA THR A 177 11.23 -13.26 6.95
C THR A 177 10.11 -13.64 7.92
N GLY A 178 10.15 -13.13 9.16
CA GLY A 178 9.13 -13.38 10.17
C GLY A 178 7.74 -12.78 9.89
N ARG A 179 7.58 -11.76 9.02
CA ARG A 179 6.24 -11.29 8.61
C ARG A 179 5.64 -12.25 7.58
N LEU A 180 6.45 -12.66 6.60
CA LEU A 180 6.07 -13.64 5.59
C LEU A 180 5.68 -14.97 6.25
N ALA A 181 6.54 -15.49 7.13
CA ALA A 181 6.32 -16.74 7.82
C ALA A 181 5.01 -16.75 8.62
N ARG A 182 4.72 -15.69 9.38
CA ARG A 182 3.43 -15.56 10.10
C ARG A 182 2.22 -15.47 9.17
N ARG A 183 2.35 -14.81 8.01
CA ARG A 183 1.24 -14.73 7.04
C ARG A 183 0.97 -16.10 6.42
N ILE A 184 2.02 -16.81 6.02
CA ILE A 184 1.95 -18.19 5.53
C ILE A 184 1.34 -19.12 6.60
N ALA A 185 1.83 -19.05 7.84
CA ALA A 185 1.28 -19.82 8.96
C ALA A 185 -0.23 -19.59 9.12
N SER A 186 -0.67 -18.32 9.14
CA SER A 186 -2.09 -17.98 9.24
C SER A 186 -2.95 -18.55 8.11
N TYR A 187 -2.38 -18.66 6.90
CA TYR A 187 -3.06 -19.26 5.76
C TYR A 187 -3.14 -20.78 5.84
N LEU A 188 -2.07 -21.42 6.32
CA LEU A 188 -2.04 -22.86 6.54
C LEU A 188 -3.02 -23.27 7.65
N GLU A 189 -3.15 -22.45 8.69
CA GLU A 189 -4.10 -22.66 9.80
C GLU A 189 -5.56 -22.37 9.43
N ALA A 190 -5.82 -21.52 8.43
CA ALA A 190 -7.18 -21.18 7.99
C ALA A 190 -7.94 -22.35 7.33
N GLY A 191 -7.26 -23.44 7.01
CA GLY A 191 -7.85 -24.70 6.53
C GLY A 191 -7.44 -25.09 5.10
N ASP A 192 -7.94 -26.24 4.64
CA ASP A 192 -7.50 -26.89 3.40
C ASP A 192 -7.72 -26.07 2.13
N ALA A 193 -8.72 -25.18 2.11
CA ALA A 193 -8.95 -24.30 0.97
C ALA A 193 -7.82 -23.25 0.84
N SER A 194 -7.48 -22.57 1.95
CA SER A 194 -6.40 -21.58 2.00
C SER A 194 -5.03 -22.22 1.77
N ARG A 195 -4.80 -23.43 2.32
CA ARG A 195 -3.60 -24.22 2.03
C ARG A 195 -3.47 -24.54 0.54
N ARG A 196 -4.54 -25.03 -0.10
CA ARG A 196 -4.52 -25.34 -1.55
C ARG A 196 -4.28 -24.09 -2.40
N MET A 197 -4.90 -22.97 -2.04
CA MET A 197 -4.64 -21.69 -2.69
C MET A 197 -3.17 -21.31 -2.56
N LEU A 198 -2.61 -21.33 -1.35
CA LEU A 198 -1.22 -20.98 -1.09
C LEU A 198 -0.23 -21.88 -1.85
N VAL A 199 -0.42 -23.20 -1.81
CA VAL A 199 0.41 -24.15 -2.58
C VAL A 199 0.25 -23.90 -4.08
N GLY A 200 -0.96 -23.60 -4.57
CA GLY A 200 -1.20 -23.22 -5.96
C GLY A 200 -0.45 -21.94 -6.38
N LEU A 201 -0.37 -20.95 -5.50
CA LEU A 201 0.38 -19.71 -5.71
C LEU A 201 1.88 -19.94 -5.74
N VAL A 202 2.39 -20.79 -4.85
CA VAL A 202 3.83 -21.07 -4.73
C VAL A 202 4.29 -21.97 -5.88
N SER A 203 3.54 -23.02 -6.21
CA SER A 203 3.84 -23.91 -7.35
C SER A 203 3.75 -23.21 -8.71
N ALA A 204 3.02 -22.08 -8.80
CA ALA A 204 3.05 -21.22 -9.98
C ALA A 204 4.39 -20.51 -10.17
N ALA A 205 5.15 -20.31 -9.09
CA ALA A 205 6.49 -19.72 -9.10
C ALA A 205 7.55 -20.71 -9.51
N ASP A 206 7.44 -21.93 -8.99
CA ASP A 206 8.32 -23.03 -9.32
C ASP A 206 7.49 -24.32 -9.29
N SER A 207 7.35 -24.95 -10.45
CA SER A 207 6.61 -26.21 -10.59
C SER A 207 7.25 -27.37 -9.82
N GLY A 208 8.51 -27.22 -9.39
CA GLY A 208 9.17 -28.15 -8.49
C GLY A 208 8.54 -28.19 -7.11
N ILE A 209 7.98 -27.06 -6.63
CA ILE A 209 7.40 -26.95 -5.30
C ILE A 209 6.04 -27.63 -5.26
N THR A 210 5.93 -28.67 -4.44
CA THR A 210 4.71 -29.46 -4.24
C THR A 210 4.01 -29.16 -2.93
N ASP A 211 4.74 -28.62 -1.95
CA ASP A 211 4.17 -28.27 -0.66
C ASP A 211 4.94 -27.15 0.05
N ILE A 212 4.25 -26.50 0.98
CA ILE A 212 4.81 -25.46 1.84
C ILE A 212 4.31 -25.65 3.28
N TYR A 213 5.21 -25.50 4.23
CA TYR A 213 4.87 -25.51 5.64
C TYR A 213 5.71 -24.51 6.42
N VAL A 214 5.32 -24.28 7.67
CA VAL A 214 6.07 -23.45 8.60
C VAL A 214 6.60 -24.32 9.73
N GLU A 215 7.79 -23.99 10.20
CA GLU A 215 8.45 -24.67 11.30
C GLU A 215 8.96 -23.63 12.30
N GLU A 216 8.84 -23.94 13.60
CA GLU A 216 9.46 -23.14 14.65
C GLU A 216 10.87 -23.68 14.89
N THR A 217 11.88 -22.83 14.68
CA THR A 217 13.29 -23.16 14.89
C THR A 217 13.91 -22.20 15.90
N GLU A 218 14.98 -22.60 16.58
CA GLU A 218 15.69 -21.69 17.49
C GLU A 218 16.35 -20.55 16.69
N ASP A 219 16.21 -19.31 17.14
CA ASP A 219 16.86 -18.17 16.49
C ASP A 219 18.37 -18.19 16.72
N PRO A 220 19.20 -18.49 15.69
CA PRO A 220 20.64 -18.62 15.86
C PRO A 220 21.31 -17.28 16.18
N LYS A 221 20.62 -16.15 15.98
CA LYS A 221 21.15 -14.80 16.26
C LYS A 221 20.75 -14.31 17.65
N HIS A 222 19.81 -14.94 18.33
CA HIS A 222 19.27 -14.44 19.59
C HIS A 222 20.33 -14.35 20.69
N VAL A 223 21.00 -15.46 21.00
CA VAL A 223 22.05 -15.50 22.03
C VAL A 223 23.28 -14.69 21.61
N PRO A 224 23.84 -14.84 20.38
CA PRO A 224 24.99 -14.04 19.95
C PRO A 224 24.74 -12.53 19.98
N ARG A 225 23.50 -12.09 19.72
CA ARG A 225 23.11 -10.67 19.82
C ARG A 225 23.16 -10.18 21.27
N LEU A 226 22.64 -10.94 22.22
CA LEU A 226 22.70 -10.58 23.65
C LEU A 226 24.14 -10.53 24.15
N GLU A 227 24.96 -11.51 23.76
CA GLU A 227 26.38 -11.52 24.12
C GLU A 227 27.15 -10.32 23.55
N ARG A 228 26.81 -9.90 22.33
CA ARG A 228 27.37 -8.68 21.74
C ARG A 228 26.95 -7.44 22.53
N LEU A 229 25.66 -7.28 22.83
CA LEU A 229 25.17 -6.15 23.62
C LEU A 229 25.82 -6.09 25.01
N LEU A 230 26.05 -7.25 25.63
CA LEU A 230 26.74 -7.34 26.91
C LEU A 230 28.20 -6.85 26.82
N ARG A 231 28.92 -7.22 25.75
CA ARG A 231 30.27 -6.70 25.49
C ARG A 231 30.25 -5.18 25.31
N ASP A 232 29.35 -4.67 24.47
CA ASP A 232 29.23 -3.24 24.17
C ASP A 232 28.85 -2.42 25.43
N ALA A 233 28.06 -2.98 26.35
CA ALA A 233 27.71 -2.35 27.63
C ALA A 233 28.88 -2.34 28.63
N ASN A 234 29.65 -3.43 28.69
CA ASN A 234 30.87 -3.50 29.51
C ASN A 234 31.94 -2.51 29.04
N GLU A 235 32.13 -2.35 27.73
CA GLU A 235 33.06 -1.37 27.14
C GLU A 235 32.66 0.08 27.50
N ARG A 236 31.36 0.37 27.56
CA ARG A 236 30.82 1.66 27.99
C ARG A 236 30.80 1.86 29.51
N GLN A 237 31.17 0.85 30.29
CA GLN A 237 31.10 0.84 31.76
C GLN A 237 29.69 1.15 32.32
N ASP A 238 28.65 0.75 31.60
CA ASP A 238 27.26 0.94 32.01
C ASP A 238 26.79 -0.24 32.87
N ALA A 239 26.94 -0.10 34.20
CA ALA A 239 26.61 -1.16 35.15
C ALA A 239 25.13 -1.57 35.14
N ASP A 240 24.22 -0.63 34.88
CA ASP A 240 22.78 -0.89 34.84
C ASP A 240 22.41 -1.71 33.60
N GLU A 241 22.99 -1.35 32.43
CA GLU A 241 22.77 -2.09 31.18
C GLU A 241 23.39 -3.49 31.24
N VAL A 242 24.59 -3.63 31.80
CA VAL A 242 25.26 -4.93 32.02
C VAL A 242 24.39 -5.85 32.89
N SER A 243 23.86 -5.34 34.01
CA SER A 243 23.00 -6.10 34.91
C SER A 243 21.73 -6.60 34.20
N ARG A 244 21.06 -5.70 33.45
CA ARG A 244 19.85 -6.05 32.67
C ARG A 244 20.11 -7.12 31.62
N ILE A 245 21.18 -6.98 30.82
CA ILE A 245 21.48 -7.95 29.75
C ILE A 245 21.91 -9.30 30.34
N SER A 246 22.66 -9.30 31.44
CA SER A 246 23.07 -10.53 32.12
C SER A 246 21.87 -11.32 32.62
N GLN A 247 20.88 -10.64 33.23
CA GLN A 247 19.60 -11.26 33.62
C GLN A 247 18.84 -11.83 32.42
N GLN A 248 18.82 -11.12 31.28
CA GLN A 248 18.20 -11.63 30.05
C GLN A 248 18.91 -12.90 29.54
N ILE A 249 20.24 -12.97 29.60
CA ILE A 249 20.98 -14.17 29.19
C ILE A 249 20.70 -15.34 30.12
N GLU A 250 20.61 -15.11 31.44
CA GLU A 250 20.23 -16.15 32.40
C GLU A 250 18.81 -16.68 32.15
N GLN A 251 17.85 -15.78 31.89
CA GLN A 251 16.49 -16.17 31.49
C GLN A 251 16.50 -17.01 30.23
N VAL A 252 17.24 -16.61 29.20
CA VAL A 252 17.34 -17.37 27.94
C VAL A 252 17.99 -18.75 28.14
N ARG A 253 18.90 -18.90 29.11
CA ARG A 253 19.45 -20.21 29.47
C ARG A 253 18.44 -21.10 30.21
N ALA A 254 17.53 -20.51 30.97
CA ALA A 254 16.48 -21.23 31.70
C ALA A 254 15.29 -21.60 30.79
N ASP A 255 14.80 -20.64 30.00
CA ASP A 255 13.59 -20.77 29.18
C ASP A 255 13.87 -21.32 27.78
N GLY A 256 15.15 -21.33 27.37
CA GLY A 256 15.58 -21.65 26.01
C GLY A 256 15.68 -20.40 25.12
N PRO A 257 16.39 -20.49 23.98
CA PRO A 257 16.45 -19.40 23.01
C PRO A 257 15.05 -19.09 22.45
N ARG A 258 14.85 -17.84 22.06
CA ARG A 258 13.66 -17.45 21.28
C ARG A 258 13.61 -18.30 20.01
N THR A 259 12.42 -18.77 19.69
CA THR A 259 12.16 -19.39 18.39
C THR A 259 11.84 -18.34 17.34
N MET A 260 12.05 -18.71 16.09
CA MET A 260 11.52 -18.01 14.93
C MET A 260 10.72 -18.98 14.07
N THR A 261 9.68 -18.44 13.43
CA THR A 261 8.94 -19.17 12.40
C THR A 261 9.71 -19.07 11.07
N GLU A 262 10.07 -20.21 10.51
CA GLU A 262 10.66 -20.34 9.19
C GLU A 262 9.67 -20.96 8.21
N VAL A 263 9.84 -20.62 6.93
CA VAL A 263 9.04 -21.18 5.83
C VAL A 263 9.88 -22.23 5.15
N LYS A 264 9.33 -23.43 5.01
CA LYS A 264 9.99 -24.58 4.38
C LYS A 264 9.21 -25.00 3.13
N MET A 265 9.94 -25.35 2.08
CA MET A 265 9.36 -25.80 0.80
C MET A 265 9.74 -27.25 0.51
N VAL A 266 8.78 -28.02 0.01
CA VAL A 266 8.99 -29.41 -0.42
C VAL A 266 8.94 -29.45 -1.94
N HIS A 267 9.94 -30.09 -2.54
CA HIS A 267 10.01 -30.27 -3.98
C HIS A 267 9.77 -31.73 -4.36
N GLY A 268 8.78 -32.02 -5.19
CA GLY A 268 8.51 -33.36 -5.75
C GLY A 268 8.66 -34.51 -4.76
N ASN A 269 9.55 -35.45 -5.07
CA ASN A 269 9.89 -36.61 -4.22
C ASN A 269 11.13 -36.39 -3.33
N TYR A 270 11.66 -35.17 -3.24
CA TYR A 270 12.80 -34.88 -2.39
C TYR A 270 12.36 -34.84 -0.93
N SER A 271 13.07 -35.59 -0.07
CA SER A 271 12.72 -35.71 1.35
C SER A 271 13.22 -34.57 2.22
N ARG A 272 14.12 -33.71 1.70
CA ARG A 272 14.65 -32.57 2.44
C ARG A 272 13.94 -31.28 2.05
N PRO A 273 13.42 -30.53 3.03
CA PRO A 273 12.85 -29.21 2.79
C PRO A 273 13.94 -28.21 2.42
N PHE A 274 13.56 -27.20 1.65
CA PHE A 274 14.40 -26.07 1.28
C PHE A 274 13.99 -24.82 2.05
N ASP A 275 14.97 -24.01 2.42
CA ASP A 275 14.74 -22.66 2.93
C ASP A 275 14.48 -21.69 1.79
N ILE A 276 13.81 -20.56 2.07
CA ILE A 276 13.60 -19.49 1.07
C ILE A 276 14.92 -19.08 0.43
N HIS A 277 16.01 -19.02 1.20
CA HIS A 277 17.32 -18.62 0.71
C HIS A 277 17.98 -19.63 -0.25
N ASP A 278 17.52 -20.89 -0.24
CA ASP A 278 18.00 -21.93 -1.15
C ASP A 278 17.28 -21.89 -2.52
N GLU A 279 16.14 -21.20 -2.60
CA GLU A 279 15.32 -21.11 -3.80
C GLU A 279 15.90 -20.20 -4.87
N SER A 280 15.39 -20.32 -6.11
CA SER A 280 15.76 -19.42 -7.20
C SER A 280 15.46 -17.95 -6.85
N ALA A 281 16.22 -17.01 -7.41
CA ALA A 281 16.00 -15.58 -7.17
C ALA A 281 14.58 -15.12 -7.56
N GLY A 282 13.97 -15.74 -8.59
CA GLY A 282 12.59 -15.46 -9.00
C GLY A 282 11.56 -15.97 -7.99
N THR A 283 11.80 -17.14 -7.41
CA THR A 283 10.98 -17.72 -6.33
C THR A 283 11.09 -16.85 -5.07
N GLN A 284 12.30 -16.42 -4.69
CA GLN A 284 12.52 -15.51 -3.55
C GLN A 284 11.76 -14.18 -3.73
N ALA A 285 11.88 -13.55 -4.90
CA ALA A 285 11.15 -12.31 -5.21
C ALA A 285 9.63 -12.49 -5.15
N TRP A 286 9.12 -13.64 -5.60
CA TRP A 286 7.71 -14.00 -5.47
C TRP A 286 7.28 -14.10 -4.01
N PHE A 287 8.06 -14.78 -3.16
CA PHE A 287 7.78 -14.89 -1.74
C PHE A 287 7.80 -13.55 -1.00
N GLU A 288 8.63 -12.60 -1.42
CA GLU A 288 8.63 -11.24 -0.88
C GLU A 288 7.35 -10.47 -1.23
N LEU A 289 6.78 -10.73 -2.41
CA LEU A 289 5.53 -10.15 -2.90
C LEU A 289 4.28 -10.88 -2.36
N LEU A 290 4.39 -12.17 -2.04
CA LEU A 290 3.27 -13.05 -1.72
C LEU A 290 2.39 -12.52 -0.57
N PRO A 291 2.90 -12.00 0.57
CA PRO A 291 2.04 -11.47 1.64
C PRO A 291 1.15 -10.32 1.16
N ASP A 292 1.65 -9.50 0.24
CA ASP A 292 0.94 -8.36 -0.30
C ASP A 292 -0.15 -8.81 -1.29
N VAL A 293 0.13 -9.85 -2.09
CA VAL A 293 -0.84 -10.52 -2.97
C VAL A 293 -1.95 -11.16 -2.14
N LEU A 294 -1.60 -11.93 -1.12
CA LEU A 294 -2.55 -12.56 -0.20
C LEU A 294 -3.44 -11.52 0.50
N ASP A 295 -2.86 -10.42 0.98
CA ASP A 295 -3.60 -9.30 1.56
C ASP A 295 -4.56 -8.64 0.55
N ALA A 296 -4.15 -8.52 -0.71
CA ALA A 296 -4.99 -7.95 -1.75
C ALA A 296 -6.16 -8.85 -2.13
N LEU A 297 -5.94 -10.16 -2.24
CA LEU A 297 -6.98 -11.14 -2.56
C LEU A 297 -7.97 -11.31 -1.39
N ASP A 298 -7.49 -11.46 -0.15
CA ASP A 298 -8.36 -11.67 1.03
C ASP A 298 -9.25 -10.47 1.34
N ARG A 299 -8.65 -9.28 1.27
CA ARG A 299 -9.25 -8.05 1.82
C ARG A 299 -9.77 -7.13 0.73
N GLY A 300 -9.71 -7.56 -0.54
CA GLY A 300 -10.11 -6.74 -1.67
C GLY A 300 -9.29 -5.45 -1.74
N ARG A 301 -7.96 -5.54 -1.72
CA ARG A 301 -7.10 -4.34 -1.82
C ARG A 301 -6.60 -4.18 -3.25
N VAL A 302 -6.28 -2.94 -3.60
CA VAL A 302 -5.57 -2.59 -4.82
C VAL A 302 -4.08 -2.88 -4.61
N LEU A 303 -3.56 -3.81 -5.41
CA LEU A 303 -2.13 -4.12 -5.47
C LEU A 303 -1.50 -3.26 -6.59
N LEU A 304 -0.58 -2.38 -6.21
CA LEU A 304 0.20 -1.57 -7.14
C LEU A 304 1.64 -2.09 -7.16
N VAL A 305 2.07 -2.60 -8.32
CA VAL A 305 3.43 -3.13 -8.53
C VAL A 305 4.10 -2.35 -9.64
N ASP A 306 5.25 -1.74 -9.35
CA ASP A 306 6.11 -1.16 -10.38
C ASP A 306 7.07 -2.23 -10.93
N GLU A 307 7.41 -2.13 -12.21
CA GLU A 307 8.38 -3.00 -12.90
C GLU A 307 8.18 -4.52 -12.64
N ILE A 308 6.93 -4.98 -12.70
CA ILE A 308 6.54 -6.36 -12.36
C ILE A 308 7.25 -7.42 -13.22
N ASP A 309 7.53 -7.08 -14.48
CA ASP A 309 8.22 -7.88 -15.49
C ASP A 309 9.73 -7.99 -15.23
N THR A 310 10.32 -7.00 -14.57
CA THR A 310 11.74 -7.08 -14.16
C THR A 310 11.94 -7.79 -12.83
N SER A 311 10.87 -7.93 -12.05
CA SER A 311 10.89 -8.48 -10.70
C SER A 311 10.46 -9.95 -10.65
N LEU A 312 9.68 -10.42 -11.64
CA LEU A 312 9.15 -11.78 -11.72
C LEU A 312 9.41 -12.41 -13.09
N HIS A 313 9.56 -13.73 -13.12
CA HIS A 313 9.59 -14.48 -14.37
C HIS A 313 8.27 -14.29 -15.16
N PRO A 314 8.26 -14.17 -16.50
CA PRO A 314 7.04 -13.88 -17.26
C PRO A 314 5.84 -14.81 -17.00
N LEU A 315 6.11 -16.10 -16.75
CA LEU A 315 5.09 -17.07 -16.38
C LEU A 315 4.40 -16.72 -15.05
N LEU A 316 5.17 -16.25 -14.07
CA LEU A 316 4.68 -15.82 -12.76
C LEU A 316 3.78 -14.59 -12.89
N THR A 317 4.21 -13.60 -13.68
CA THR A 317 3.41 -12.41 -13.95
C THR A 317 2.07 -12.77 -14.59
N SER A 318 2.06 -13.67 -15.57
CA SER A 318 0.81 -14.15 -16.20
C SER A 318 -0.11 -14.86 -15.21
N ARG A 319 0.45 -15.70 -14.33
CA ARG A 319 -0.32 -16.37 -13.26
C ARG A 319 -0.87 -15.39 -12.25
N LEU A 320 -0.08 -14.41 -11.83
CA LEU A 320 -0.51 -13.34 -10.94
C LEU A 320 -1.71 -12.59 -11.53
N VAL A 321 -1.61 -12.17 -12.79
CA VAL A 321 -2.73 -11.53 -13.51
C VAL A 321 -3.96 -12.43 -13.53
N GLY A 322 -3.79 -13.72 -13.83
CA GLY A 322 -4.88 -14.69 -13.86
C GLY A 322 -5.62 -14.82 -12.52
N LEU A 323 -4.91 -14.75 -11.39
CA LEU A 323 -5.53 -14.80 -10.06
C LEU A 323 -6.46 -13.61 -9.80
N PHE A 324 -6.04 -12.41 -10.20
CA PHE A 324 -6.86 -11.22 -10.06
C PHE A 324 -7.98 -11.16 -11.11
N GLN A 325 -7.88 -11.90 -12.22
CA GLN A 325 -8.97 -12.01 -13.20
C GLN A 325 -10.03 -13.06 -12.83
N ASP A 326 -9.73 -13.99 -11.93
CA ASP A 326 -10.68 -15.00 -11.48
C ASP A 326 -11.80 -14.37 -10.63
N GLU A 327 -13.07 -14.57 -11.03
CA GLU A 327 -14.21 -14.03 -10.31
C GLU A 327 -14.36 -14.60 -8.89
N GLN A 328 -13.79 -15.79 -8.63
CA GLN A 328 -13.82 -16.43 -7.31
C GLN A 328 -12.94 -15.71 -6.28
N THR A 329 -11.92 -14.96 -6.73
CA THR A 329 -10.99 -14.24 -5.84
C THR A 329 -11.49 -12.83 -5.45
N LYS A 330 -12.68 -12.42 -5.90
CA LYS A 330 -13.39 -11.16 -5.57
C LYS A 330 -12.49 -9.91 -5.50
N PRO A 331 -11.81 -9.51 -6.60
CA PRO A 331 -10.98 -8.31 -6.57
C PRO A 331 -11.83 -7.05 -6.39
N VAL A 332 -11.33 -6.09 -5.61
CA VAL A 332 -11.89 -4.73 -5.59
C VAL A 332 -11.48 -4.02 -6.86
N ARG A 333 -12.50 -3.48 -7.54
CA ARG A 333 -12.34 -2.75 -8.79
C ARG A 333 -12.17 -1.26 -8.46
N CYS A 334 -11.10 -0.67 -8.97
CA CYS A 334 -10.79 0.75 -8.81
C CYS A 334 -10.40 1.33 -10.17
N ALA A 335 -10.94 2.49 -10.50
CA ALA A 335 -10.51 3.25 -11.67
C ALA A 335 -9.85 4.53 -11.18
N VAL A 336 -8.74 4.88 -11.79
CA VAL A 336 -7.94 6.00 -11.31
C VAL A 336 -7.49 6.83 -12.49
N ASP A 337 -7.77 8.12 -12.39
CA ASP A 337 -7.38 9.10 -13.38
C ASP A 337 -6.49 10.15 -12.70
N LEU A 338 -5.22 10.14 -13.06
CA LEU A 338 -4.23 11.10 -12.56
C LEU A 338 -3.85 12.01 -13.73
N HIS A 339 -4.27 13.27 -13.63
CA HIS A 339 -3.83 14.29 -14.56
C HIS A 339 -2.55 14.94 -14.01
N HIS A 340 -1.42 14.46 -14.50
CA HIS A 340 -0.15 15.16 -14.41
C HIS A 340 0.20 15.67 -15.81
N ALA A 341 0.40 16.97 -15.97
CA ALA A 341 0.75 17.53 -17.26
C ALA A 341 2.08 16.91 -17.73
N ARG A 342 2.03 16.23 -18.88
CA ARG A 342 3.23 15.89 -19.64
C ARG A 342 3.23 16.79 -20.85
N HIS A 343 4.27 17.60 -20.99
CA HIS A 343 4.61 18.18 -22.27
C HIS A 343 5.21 17.06 -23.13
N GLU A 344 4.52 16.67 -24.21
CA GLU A 344 5.20 15.99 -25.30
C GLU A 344 6.24 16.96 -25.88
N PRO A 345 7.50 16.56 -26.06
CA PRO A 345 8.45 17.37 -26.79
C PRO A 345 7.95 17.42 -28.25
N THR A 346 7.43 18.57 -28.66
CA THR A 346 7.19 18.84 -30.07
C THR A 346 8.52 18.71 -30.79
N GLY A 347 8.61 17.72 -31.68
CA GLY A 347 9.78 17.50 -32.51
C GLY A 347 10.20 18.80 -33.18
N HIS A 348 11.48 19.14 -33.02
CA HIS A 348 12.14 20.00 -33.99
C HIS A 348 12.23 19.20 -35.29
N ASP A 349 11.33 19.50 -36.22
CA ASP A 349 11.67 19.45 -37.63
C ASP A 349 12.61 20.63 -37.89
N ASP A 350 13.89 20.33 -38.10
CA ASP A 350 14.83 21.25 -38.76
C ASP A 350 15.44 20.52 -39.96
N GLY A 351 15.02 20.99 -41.15
CA GLY A 351 15.87 21.31 -42.31
C GLY A 351 16.69 20.21 -42.97
#